data_AF-A0A354BJA4-F1
#
_entry.id   AF-A0A354BJA4-F1
#
_cell.length_a   1.000
_cell.length_b   1.000
_cell.length_c   1.000
_cell.angle_alpha   90.00
_cell.angle_beta   90.00
_cell.angle_gamma   90.00
#
_symmetry.space_group_name_H-M   'P 1'
#
loop_
_entity.id
_entity.type
_entity.pdbx_description
1 polymer ?
#
loop_
_entity_poly.entity_id
_entity_poly.type
_entity_poly.pdbx_seq_one_letter_code
_entity_poly.pdbx_strand_id
1 'polypeptide(L)' 'DTGGITVQQMRGKARRLKAEKGLDLLIVDYLQLMQGRSDSESRQQEISDISRSLKALAKELNVPVVALS' A
#
# COMPACT_ATOMS: atom_id res chain seq x y z
N ASP A 1 -9.52 12.18 8.16
CA ASP A 1 -8.65 12.32 9.36
C ASP A 1 -8.16 11.00 9.94
N THR A 2 -7.46 10.20 9.14
CA THR A 2 -6.53 9.19 9.69
C THR A 2 -5.23 9.39 8.93
N GLY A 3 -4.39 10.29 9.44
CA GLY A 3 -3.13 10.63 8.78
C GLY A 3 -2.18 9.44 8.74
N GLY A 4 -1.51 9.26 7.59
CA GLY A 4 -0.27 8.49 7.46
C GLY A 4 -0.36 7.00 7.77
N ILE A 5 -1.22 6.23 7.10
CA ILE A 5 -1.08 4.77 7.14
C ILE A 5 0.23 4.37 6.44
N THR A 6 1.09 3.65 7.14
CA THR A 6 2.30 3.13 6.51
C THR A 6 1.95 1.99 5.56
N VAL A 7 2.79 1.79 4.54
CA VAL A 7 2.62 0.65 3.62
C VAL A 7 2.54 -0.67 4.40
N GLN A 8 3.33 -0.83 5.47
CA GLN A 8 3.35 -2.04 6.29
C GLN A 8 2.03 -2.27 7.04
N GLN A 9 1.44 -1.22 7.62
CA GLN A 9 0.13 -1.31 8.29
C GLN A 9 -0.98 -1.67 7.30
N MET A 10 -0.97 -1.05 6.11
CA MET A 10 -1.93 -1.35 5.06
C MET A 10 -1.81 -2.83 4.62
N ARG A 11 -0.59 -3.33 4.39
CA ARG A 11 -0.36 -4.75 4.05
C ARG A 11 -0.93 -5.70 5.09
N GLY A 12 -0.72 -5.42 6.38
CA GLY A 12 -1.26 -6.22 7.48
C GLY A 12 -2.79 -6.26 7.45
N LYS A 13 -3.44 -5.11 7.26
CA LYS A 13 -4.91 -5.02 7.15
C LYS A 13 -5.43 -5.77 5.93
N ALA A 14 -4.80 -5.62 4.76
CA ALA A 14 -5.25 -6.26 3.52
C ALA A 14 -5.14 -7.79 3.57
N ARG A 15 -4.02 -8.33 4.10
CA ARG A 15 -3.85 -9.78 4.32
C ARG A 15 -4.91 -10.34 5.26
N ARG A 16 -5.13 -9.67 6.39
CA ARG A 16 -6.14 -10.08 7.37
C ARG A 16 -7.53 -10.09 6.73
N LEU A 17 -7.88 -9.05 5.98
CA LEU A 17 -9.17 -8.95 5.29
C LEU A 17 -9.35 -10.06 4.25
N LYS A 18 -8.34 -10.32 3.40
CA LYS A 18 -8.36 -11.42 2.42
C LYS A 18 -8.59 -12.78 3.09
N ALA A 19 -7.95 -13.02 4.24
CA ALA A 19 -8.08 -14.28 4.98
C ALA A 19 -9.43 -14.44 5.68
N GLU A 20 -9.97 -13.36 6.28
CA GLU A 20 -11.22 -13.41 7.05
C GLU A 20 -12.47 -13.40 6.17
N LYS A 21 -12.45 -12.63 5.06
CA LYS A 21 -13.66 -12.29 4.30
C LYS A 21 -13.50 -12.42 2.78
N GLY A 22 -12.30 -12.72 2.30
CA GLY A 22 -11.96 -12.49 0.90
C GLY A 22 -11.67 -11.01 0.62
N LEU A 23 -11.07 -10.76 -0.53
CA LEU A 23 -10.73 -9.44 -1.03
C LEU A 23 -10.52 -9.60 -2.52
N ASP A 24 -11.19 -8.79 -3.34
CA ASP A 24 -11.13 -8.89 -4.80
C ASP A 24 -10.52 -7.65 -5.45
N LEU A 25 -10.44 -6.55 -4.70
CA LEU A 25 -9.88 -5.28 -5.15
C LEU A 25 -9.34 -4.49 -3.96
N LEU A 26 -8.18 -3.86 -4.14
CA LEU A 26 -7.65 -2.88 -3.20
C LEU A 26 -7.49 -1.53 -3.89
N ILE A 27 -8.14 -0.50 -3.32
CA ILE A 27 -8.00 0.89 -3.77
C ILE A 27 -7.18 1.66 -2.73
N VAL A 28 -6.20 2.42 -3.20
CA VAL A 28 -5.34 3.27 -2.37
C VAL A 28 -5.53 4.72 -2.81
N ASP A 29 -6.11 5.54 -1.93
CA ASP A 29 -6.42 6.95 -2.16
C ASP A 29 -5.80 7.80 -1.04
N TYR A 30 -4.76 8.59 -1.26
CA TYR A 30 -3.86 8.66 -2.42
C TYR A 30 -2.40 8.47 -1.97
N LEU A 31 -1.51 8.06 -2.89
CA LEU A 31 -0.15 7.62 -2.58
C LEU A 31 0.69 8.66 -1.83
N GLN A 32 0.45 9.94 -2.08
CA GLN A 32 1.18 11.04 -1.44
C GLN A 32 0.93 11.14 0.07
N LEU A 33 -0.16 10.55 0.57
CA LEU A 33 -0.44 10.48 2.01
C LEU A 33 0.20 9.28 2.70
N MET A 34 0.74 8.32 1.94
CA MET A 34 1.43 7.18 2.50
C MET A 34 2.86 7.55 2.89
N GLN A 35 3.31 6.94 3.98
CA GLN A 35 4.67 7.07 4.49
C GLN A 35 5.46 5.77 4.20
N GLY A 36 6.66 5.94 3.66
CA GLY A 36 7.67 4.90 3.52
C GLY A 36 8.28 4.49 4.86
N ARG A 37 9.25 3.56 4.81
CA ARG A 37 9.90 2.97 6.01
C ARG A 37 11.07 3.80 6.57
N SER A 38 11.49 4.89 5.92
CA SER A 38 12.79 5.51 6.19
C SER A 38 12.83 6.98 5.77
N ASP A 39 13.78 7.74 6.34
CA ASP A 39 14.26 9.08 5.93
C ASP A 39 14.74 9.07 4.48
N SER A 40 13.83 8.91 3.53
CA SER A 40 14.13 8.97 2.12
C SER A 40 14.56 10.40 1.78
N GLU A 41 15.78 10.56 1.28
CA GLU A 41 16.31 11.86 0.85
C GLU A 41 15.47 12.50 -0.28
N SER A 42 14.67 11.70 -1.00
CA SER A 42 13.84 12.16 -2.10
C SER A 42 12.46 11.51 -2.10
N ARG A 43 11.41 12.35 -2.15
CA ARG A 43 10.02 11.91 -2.27
C ARG A 43 9.79 10.99 -3.48
N GLN A 44 10.55 11.15 -4.57
CA GLN A 44 10.44 10.28 -5.75
C GLN A 44 10.89 8.85 -5.46
N GLN A 45 11.95 8.69 -4.66
CA GLN A 45 12.44 7.38 -4.24
C GLN A 45 11.42 6.71 -3.32
N GLU A 46 10.84 7.48 -2.39
CA GLU A 46 9.78 7.00 -1.50
C GLU A 46 8.55 6.50 -2.29
N ILE A 47 8.06 7.28 -3.27
CA ILE A 47 6.94 6.87 -4.13
C ILE A 47 7.30 5.61 -4.93
N SER A 48 8.54 5.49 -5.39
CA SER A 48 9.03 4.31 -6.10
C SER A 48 9.02 3.06 -5.21
N ASP A 49 9.41 3.20 -3.93
CA ASP A 49 9.39 2.11 -2.95
C ASP A 49 7.98 1.72 -2.52
N ILE A 50 7.09 2.71 -2.35
CA ILE A 50 5.66 2.48 -2.11
C ILE A 50 5.06 1.69 -3.30
N SER A 51 5.30 2.14 -4.53
CA SER A 51 4.76 1.50 -5.74
C SER A 51 5.24 0.06 -5.89
N ARG A 52 6.54 -0.22 -5.66
CA ARG A 52 7.09 -1.59 -5.64
C ARG A 52 6.41 -2.45 -4.58
N SER A 53 6.21 -1.90 -3.38
CA SER A 53 5.56 -2.61 -2.27
C SER A 53 4.10 -2.93 -2.56
N LEU A 54 3.36 -2.01 -3.21
CA LEU A 54 1.99 -2.25 -3.68
C LEU A 54 1.93 -3.35 -4.73
N LYS A 55 2.85 -3.34 -5.70
CA LYS A 55 2.92 -4.41 -6.71
C LYS A 55 3.22 -5.78 -6.08
N ALA A 56 4.11 -5.82 -5.08
CA ALA A 56 4.39 -7.05 -4.34
C ALA A 56 3.14 -7.55 -3.60
N LEU A 57 2.40 -6.65 -2.94
CA LEU A 57 1.14 -7.00 -2.27
C LEU A 57 0.08 -7.53 -3.24
N ALA A 58 -0.07 -6.90 -4.42
CA ALA A 58 -1.00 -7.33 -5.45
C ALA A 58 -0.74 -8.79 -5.88
N LYS A 59 0.54 -9.13 -6.13
CA LYS A 59 0.97 -10.49 -6.47
C LYS A 59 0.72 -11.46 -5.34
N GLU A 60 1.02 -11.05 -4.11
CA GLU A 60 0.90 -11.87 -2.93
C GLU A 60 -0.56 -12.23 -2.60
N LEU A 61 -1.47 -11.25 -2.66
CA LEU A 61 -2.89 -11.44 -2.40
C LEU A 61 -3.65 -12.01 -3.61
N ASN A 62 -3.02 -12.01 -4.79
CA ASN A 62 -3.63 -12.30 -6.08
C ASN A 62 -4.89 -11.45 -6.32
N VAL A 63 -4.77 -10.13 -6.10
CA VAL A 63 -5.85 -9.16 -6.31
C VAL A 63 -5.32 -7.94 -7.08
N PRO A 64 -6.12 -7.32 -7.95
CA PRO A 64 -5.83 -6.00 -8.50
C PRO A 64 -5.65 -4.95 -7.39
N VAL A 65 -4.68 -4.06 -7.59
CA VAL A 65 -4.44 -2.89 -6.74
C VAL A 65 -4.50 -1.65 -7.62
N VAL A 66 -5.39 -0.72 -7.29
CA VAL A 66 -5.52 0.58 -7.95
C VAL A 66 -5.04 1.64 -6.96
N ALA A 67 -4.09 2.46 -7.39
CA ALA A 67 -3.55 3.53 -6.57
C ALA A 67 -3.77 4.88 -7.26
N LEU A 68 -4.28 5.85 -6.51
CA LEU A 68 -4.45 7.22 -6.95
C LEU A 68 -3.16 7.97 -6.62
N SER A 69 -2.66 8.71 -7.60
CA SER A 69 -1.45 9.51 -7.57
C SER A 69 -1.71 10.89 -8.12
#